data_AF-A0A661DJG8-F1
#
_entry.id   AF-A0A661DJG8-F1
#
_cell.length_a   1.000
_cell.length_b   1.000
_cell.length_c   1.000
_cell.angle_alpha   90.00
_cell.angle_beta   90.00
_cell.angle_gamma   90.00
#
_symmetry.space_group_name_H-M   'P 1'
#
loop_
_entity.id
_entity.type
_entity.pdbx_description
1 polymer ?
#
loop_
_entity_poly.entity_id
_entity_poly.type
_entity_poly.pdbx_seq_one_letter_code
_entity_poly.pdbx_strand_id
1 'polypeptide(L)'
;MKSIRLVNFQAHKDSTIELAKVGMTAITGKSHHGKSSVIRAVGWMRDNKPKNPRFIRKGTKKATVTIGTVRHERTEKTNKYFIEGKKDPFTALRGAVPEEVEEALGLGPDNIQGQHDRIFLLDDSPGKVAAKLSTLVDLESTTTALKYIAQKKRTHKANAESLKKLIEETEAQIEKLSHVDTADADLVEIESEGSHIERLRAKWYTLDSTIKKAVQANLELSEIPDTSALEPARKLEKAWVTLEELKSDRQVLYRTICRIEQLQGEVQFDPSKLLKRANRLLKMQDKRLGLSIAVGNAGSFELEVAELKDEEAALQARKDELLKGECPLCGRV
;
A
#
# COMPACT_ATOMS: atom_id res chain seq x y z
N MET A 1 -49.34 23.37 -56.13
CA MET A 1 -50.63 22.65 -56.30
C MET A 1 -51.35 23.20 -57.54
N LYS A 2 -51.75 22.38 -58.53
CA LYS A 2 -52.37 22.88 -59.78
C LYS A 2 -53.88 22.66 -59.82
N SER A 3 -54.34 21.50 -59.37
CA SER A 3 -55.77 21.15 -59.32
C SER A 3 -56.05 20.18 -58.18
N ILE A 4 -57.33 20.13 -57.77
CA ILE A 4 -57.86 19.19 -56.79
C ILE A 4 -59.00 18.45 -57.46
N ARG A 5 -58.94 17.12 -57.51
CA ARG A 5 -60.04 16.28 -57.98
C ARG A 5 -60.65 15.47 -56.85
N LEU A 6 -61.97 15.53 -56.74
CA LEU A 6 -62.78 14.91 -55.70
C LEU A 6 -63.80 13.97 -56.36
N VAL A 7 -63.69 12.67 -56.11
CA VAL A 7 -64.62 11.66 -56.60
C VAL A 7 -65.30 10.99 -55.41
N ASN A 8 -66.64 11.07 -55.39
CA ASN A 8 -67.50 10.51 -54.33
C ASN A 8 -67.12 10.95 -52.90
N PHE A 9 -66.63 12.19 -52.74
CA PHE A 9 -66.23 12.75 -51.46
C PHE A 9 -67.28 13.77 -50.97
N GLN A 10 -68.04 13.40 -49.95
CA GLN A 10 -69.16 14.18 -49.39
C GLN A 10 -70.15 14.62 -50.50
N ALA A 11 -70.31 15.92 -50.72
CA ALA A 11 -71.21 16.47 -51.74
C ALA A 11 -70.71 16.31 -53.18
N HIS A 12 -69.41 16.02 -53.38
CA HIS A 12 -68.78 15.93 -54.70
C HIS A 12 -68.97 14.52 -55.30
N LYS A 13 -69.65 14.42 -56.45
CA LYS A 13 -69.77 13.17 -57.24
C LYS A 13 -68.50 12.94 -58.04
N ASP A 14 -68.17 13.90 -58.90
CA ASP A 14 -66.88 14.07 -59.55
C ASP A 14 -66.72 15.58 -59.75
N SER A 15 -65.74 16.18 -59.09
CA SER A 15 -65.49 17.61 -59.16
C SER A 15 -64.00 17.82 -59.32
N THR A 16 -63.60 18.62 -60.31
CA THR A 16 -62.23 19.05 -60.50
C THR A 16 -62.19 20.56 -60.31
N ILE A 17 -61.31 21.02 -59.43
CA ILE A 17 -61.10 22.43 -59.10
C ILE A 17 -59.71 22.78 -59.60
N GLU A 18 -59.65 23.67 -60.59
CA GLU A 18 -58.38 24.23 -61.04
C GLU A 18 -58.03 25.42 -60.16
N LEU A 19 -56.79 25.42 -59.65
CA LEU A 19 -56.29 26.49 -58.80
C LEU A 19 -55.54 27.50 -59.65
N ALA A 20 -55.68 28.78 -59.31
CA ALA A 20 -54.89 29.83 -59.94
C ALA A 20 -53.39 29.53 -59.77
N LYS A 21 -52.62 29.65 -60.86
CA LYS A 21 -51.17 29.41 -60.85
C LYS A 21 -50.43 30.41 -59.94
N VAL A 22 -50.94 31.64 -59.88
CA VAL A 22 -50.42 32.76 -59.06
C VAL A 22 -51.61 33.46 -58.43
N GLY A 23 -51.47 33.87 -57.17
CA GLY A 23 -52.49 34.63 -56.44
C GLY A 23 -53.45 33.74 -55.65
N MET A 24 -54.69 34.20 -55.50
CA MET A 24 -55.69 33.61 -54.61
C MET A 24 -56.81 32.93 -55.40
N THR A 25 -57.23 31.74 -54.95
CA THR A 25 -58.45 31.08 -55.45
C THR A 25 -59.54 31.15 -54.38
N ALA A 26 -60.65 31.80 -54.68
CA ALA A 26 -61.81 31.88 -53.78
C ALA A 26 -62.92 30.93 -54.24
N ILE A 27 -63.34 30.01 -53.36
CA ILE A 27 -64.45 29.08 -53.62
C ILE A 27 -65.73 29.68 -53.03
N THR A 28 -66.63 30.17 -53.88
CA THR A 28 -67.89 30.79 -53.48
C THR A 28 -69.08 29.88 -53.80
N GLY A 29 -70.24 30.19 -53.23
CA GLY A 29 -71.49 29.45 -53.46
C GLY A 29 -72.43 29.46 -52.26
N LYS A 30 -73.59 28.80 -52.39
CA LYS A 30 -74.57 28.68 -51.31
C LYS A 30 -74.04 27.87 -50.12
N SER A 31 -74.61 28.06 -48.94
CA SER A 31 -74.25 27.23 -47.76
C SER A 31 -74.60 25.76 -48.01
N HIS A 32 -73.87 24.82 -47.40
CA HIS A 32 -74.07 23.36 -47.53
C HIS A 32 -73.87 22.74 -48.92
N HIS A 33 -73.21 23.45 -49.85
CA HIS A 33 -72.94 22.94 -51.21
C HIS A 33 -71.51 22.36 -51.37
N GLY A 34 -70.88 21.90 -50.29
CA GLY A 34 -69.58 21.22 -50.38
C GLY A 34 -68.34 22.11 -50.34
N LYS A 35 -68.46 23.43 -50.16
CA LYS A 35 -67.29 24.34 -50.06
C LYS A 35 -66.29 23.89 -48.98
N SER A 36 -66.79 23.63 -47.77
CA SER A 36 -65.96 23.13 -46.66
C SER A 36 -65.49 21.69 -46.90
N SER A 37 -66.15 20.92 -47.78
CA SER A 37 -65.72 19.56 -48.14
C SER A 37 -64.40 19.58 -48.90
N VAL A 38 -64.11 20.64 -49.67
CA VAL A 38 -62.84 20.80 -50.36
C VAL A 38 -61.69 20.92 -49.36
N ILE A 39 -61.80 21.83 -48.38
CA ILE A 39 -60.77 21.99 -47.33
C ILE A 39 -60.61 20.71 -46.51
N ARG A 40 -61.71 20.02 -46.18
CA ARG A 40 -61.64 18.72 -45.50
C ARG A 40 -60.97 17.64 -46.34
N ALA A 41 -61.13 17.65 -47.66
CA ALA A 41 -60.46 16.72 -48.55
C ALA A 41 -58.94 16.95 -48.57
N VAL A 42 -58.50 18.22 -48.59
CA VAL A 42 -57.08 18.57 -48.48
C VAL A 42 -56.52 18.14 -47.12
N GLY A 43 -57.24 18.39 -46.03
CA GLY A 43 -56.86 17.91 -44.69
C GLY A 43 -56.81 16.39 -44.61
N TRP A 44 -57.77 15.70 -45.25
CA TRP A 44 -57.80 14.23 -45.28
C TRP A 44 -56.59 13.63 -46.00
N MET A 45 -56.17 14.23 -47.12
CA MET A 45 -54.95 13.82 -47.84
C MET A 45 -53.72 13.88 -46.93
N ARG A 46 -53.59 14.93 -46.11
CA ARG A 46 -52.42 15.18 -45.25
C ARG A 46 -52.45 14.40 -43.93
N ASP A 47 -53.59 14.33 -43.26
CA ASP A 47 -53.67 13.73 -41.92
C ASP A 47 -54.13 12.28 -41.90
N ASN A 48 -54.65 11.78 -43.03
CA ASN A 48 -55.40 10.51 -43.10
C ASN A 48 -56.53 10.44 -42.04
N LYS A 49 -57.14 11.60 -41.74
CA LYS A 49 -58.19 11.77 -40.72
C LYS A 49 -59.42 12.48 -41.33
N PRO A 50 -60.64 12.12 -40.88
CA PRO A 50 -60.97 11.10 -39.89
C PRO A 50 -60.79 9.66 -40.44
N LYS A 51 -60.53 8.68 -39.54
CA LYS A 51 -60.37 7.26 -39.92
C LYS A 51 -61.68 6.63 -40.43
N ASN A 52 -62.81 7.16 -39.98
CA ASN A 52 -64.13 6.66 -40.38
C ASN A 52 -64.44 7.07 -41.84
N PRO A 53 -64.91 6.16 -42.70
CA PRO A 53 -65.20 6.47 -44.10
C PRO A 53 -66.54 7.21 -44.28
N ARG A 54 -67.02 7.98 -43.27
CA ARG A 54 -68.32 8.70 -43.34
C ARG A 54 -68.33 9.82 -44.40
N PHE A 55 -67.16 10.21 -44.89
CA PHE A 55 -67.02 11.15 -45.98
C PHE A 55 -67.26 10.51 -47.36
N ILE A 56 -67.35 9.18 -47.48
CA ILE A 56 -67.74 8.54 -48.74
C ILE A 56 -69.21 8.89 -49.03
N ARG A 57 -69.50 9.34 -50.25
CA ARG A 57 -70.85 9.72 -50.68
C ARG A 57 -71.81 8.54 -50.55
N LYS A 58 -73.00 8.78 -49.99
CA LYS A 58 -74.05 7.74 -49.86
C LYS A 58 -74.35 7.08 -51.21
N GLY A 59 -74.47 5.75 -51.22
CA GLY A 59 -74.69 4.94 -52.42
C GLY A 59 -73.43 4.60 -53.22
N THR A 60 -72.23 4.94 -52.71
CA THR A 60 -70.96 4.64 -53.36
C THR A 60 -70.03 3.86 -52.43
N LYS A 61 -69.14 3.02 -52.99
CA LYS A 61 -68.25 2.12 -52.22
C LYS A 61 -66.84 2.69 -51.98
N LYS A 62 -66.51 3.80 -52.62
CA LYS A 62 -65.16 4.35 -52.73
C LYS A 62 -65.20 5.86 -52.85
N ALA A 63 -64.32 6.55 -52.13
CA ALA A 63 -63.96 7.95 -52.36
C ALA A 63 -62.51 8.07 -52.81
N THR A 64 -62.23 9.08 -53.64
CA THR A 64 -60.87 9.37 -54.12
C THR A 64 -60.64 10.87 -54.15
N VAL A 65 -59.50 11.28 -53.61
CA VAL A 65 -59.02 12.66 -53.69
C VAL A 65 -57.68 12.63 -54.42
N THR A 66 -57.46 13.54 -55.35
CA THR A 66 -56.19 13.67 -56.07
C THR A 66 -55.74 15.11 -56.02
N ILE A 67 -54.50 15.31 -55.58
CA ILE A 67 -53.83 16.62 -55.47
C ILE A 67 -52.44 16.48 -56.08
N GLY A 68 -52.20 17.17 -57.19
CA GLY A 68 -50.93 17.03 -57.92
C GLY A 68 -50.68 15.58 -58.33
N THR A 69 -49.53 15.03 -57.91
CA THR A 69 -49.09 13.66 -58.19
C THR A 69 -49.61 12.62 -57.18
N VAL A 70 -50.27 13.07 -56.11
CA VAL A 70 -50.73 12.20 -55.02
C VAL A 70 -52.22 11.93 -55.14
N ARG A 71 -52.59 10.65 -55.08
CA ARG A 71 -53.98 10.19 -55.01
C ARG A 71 -54.21 9.39 -53.73
N HIS A 72 -55.24 9.74 -52.99
CA HIS A 72 -55.68 9.00 -51.81
C HIS A 72 -57.03 8.35 -52.08
N GLU A 73 -57.10 7.05 -51.86
CA GLU A 73 -58.26 6.22 -52.08
C GLU A 73 -58.72 5.54 -50.79
N ARG A 74 -60.02 5.63 -50.51
CA ARG A 74 -60.64 4.95 -49.38
C ARG A 74 -61.87 4.18 -49.82
N THR A 75 -61.93 2.93 -49.40
CA THR A 75 -63.16 2.12 -49.35
C THR A 75 -63.49 1.83 -47.88
N GLU A 76 -64.59 1.13 -47.61
CA GLU A 76 -64.89 0.67 -46.24
C GLU A 76 -63.75 -0.16 -45.64
N LYS A 77 -63.11 -1.02 -46.45
CA LYS A 77 -62.10 -1.98 -46.00
C LYS A 77 -60.66 -1.53 -46.21
N THR A 78 -60.40 -0.76 -47.27
CA THR A 78 -59.03 -0.40 -47.70
C THR A 78 -58.79 1.09 -47.66
N ASN A 79 -57.54 1.46 -47.41
CA ASN A 79 -57.06 2.84 -47.40
C ASN A 79 -55.70 2.86 -48.10
N LYS A 80 -55.56 3.59 -49.20
CA LYS A 80 -54.37 3.51 -50.07
C LYS A 80 -53.94 4.87 -50.58
N TYR A 81 -52.66 5.18 -50.49
CA TYR A 81 -52.07 6.29 -51.24
C TYR A 81 -51.36 5.78 -52.49
N PHE A 82 -51.37 6.61 -53.52
CA PHE A 82 -50.66 6.42 -54.77
C PHE A 82 -49.87 7.70 -55.05
N ILE A 83 -48.62 7.54 -55.46
CA ILE A 83 -47.78 8.64 -55.95
C ILE A 83 -47.48 8.33 -57.42
N GLU A 84 -47.67 9.31 -58.29
CA GLU A 84 -47.33 9.21 -59.71
C GLU A 84 -45.84 8.83 -59.89
N GLY A 85 -45.56 7.81 -60.69
CA GLY A 85 -44.22 7.26 -60.87
C GLY A 85 -43.85 6.07 -59.96
N LYS A 86 -44.63 5.77 -58.90
CA LYS A 86 -44.46 4.56 -58.09
C LYS A 86 -45.46 3.48 -58.51
N LYS A 87 -44.96 2.24 -58.69
CA LYS A 87 -45.79 1.09 -59.12
C LYS A 87 -46.71 0.58 -58.00
N ASP A 88 -46.19 0.52 -56.77
CA ASP A 88 -46.92 -0.06 -55.65
C ASP A 88 -47.64 1.01 -54.80
N PRO A 89 -48.92 0.79 -54.45
CA PRO A 89 -49.64 1.68 -53.55
C PRO A 89 -49.21 1.49 -52.09
N PHE A 90 -49.23 2.59 -51.33
CA PHE A 90 -49.03 2.56 -49.89
C PHE A 90 -50.31 2.10 -49.18
N THR A 91 -50.32 0.87 -48.68
CA THR A 91 -51.51 0.23 -48.09
C THR A 91 -51.45 0.06 -46.57
N ALA A 92 -50.26 -0.04 -45.98
CA ALA A 92 -50.05 -0.28 -44.54
C ALA A 92 -50.01 1.03 -43.73
N LEU A 93 -51.07 1.83 -43.85
CA LEU A 93 -51.19 3.13 -43.19
C LEU A 93 -51.60 2.91 -41.72
N ARG A 94 -50.63 2.78 -40.81
CA ARG A 94 -50.85 2.62 -39.35
C ARG A 94 -51.43 3.87 -38.67
N GLY A 95 -52.35 4.57 -39.33
CA GLY A 95 -52.96 5.82 -38.88
C GLY A 95 -52.12 7.07 -39.12
N ALA A 96 -50.95 6.94 -39.76
CA ALA A 96 -50.11 8.04 -40.23
C ALA A 96 -49.96 7.99 -41.76
N VAL A 97 -49.56 9.11 -42.34
CA VAL A 97 -49.23 9.23 -43.77
C VAL A 97 -47.75 8.86 -43.94
N PRO A 98 -47.38 8.09 -45.00
CA PRO A 98 -45.97 7.79 -45.26
C PRO A 98 -45.20 9.07 -45.58
N GLU A 99 -43.96 9.16 -45.10
CA GLU A 99 -43.08 10.34 -45.26
C GLU A 99 -42.97 10.78 -46.73
N GLU A 100 -42.84 9.83 -47.66
CA GLU A 100 -42.77 10.12 -49.10
C GLU A 100 -44.04 10.77 -49.66
N VAL A 101 -45.20 10.50 -49.06
CA VAL A 101 -46.47 11.14 -49.40
C VAL A 101 -46.55 12.54 -48.80
N GLU A 102 -46.05 12.72 -47.58
CA GLU A 102 -45.97 14.03 -46.92
C GLU A 102 -45.06 14.98 -47.70
N GLU A 103 -43.89 14.50 -48.11
CA GLU A 103 -42.93 15.22 -48.94
C GLU A 103 -43.52 15.57 -50.32
N ALA A 104 -44.17 14.62 -50.98
CA ALA A 104 -44.81 14.86 -52.29
C ALA A 104 -45.99 15.84 -52.22
N LEU A 105 -46.73 15.87 -51.10
CA LEU A 105 -47.82 16.83 -50.88
C LEU A 105 -47.27 18.22 -50.53
N GLY A 106 -46.17 18.29 -49.76
CA GLY A 106 -45.58 19.54 -49.28
C GLY A 106 -46.53 20.34 -48.38
N LEU A 107 -47.39 19.65 -47.63
CA LEU A 107 -48.40 20.26 -46.76
C LEU A 107 -48.09 19.95 -45.30
N GLY A 108 -47.70 20.96 -44.55
CA GLY A 108 -47.55 20.92 -43.10
C GLY A 108 -48.86 21.16 -42.32
N PRO A 109 -48.81 21.01 -40.98
CA PRO A 109 -49.96 21.22 -40.10
C PRO A 109 -50.52 22.65 -40.18
N ASP A 110 -49.65 23.65 -40.28
CA ASP A 110 -50.02 25.06 -40.28
C ASP A 110 -50.52 25.58 -41.66
N ASN A 111 -50.43 24.77 -42.73
CA ASN A 111 -50.89 25.18 -44.07
C ASN A 111 -52.41 25.08 -44.27
N ILE A 112 -53.12 24.41 -43.37
CA ILE A 112 -54.57 24.21 -43.47
C ILE A 112 -55.22 24.75 -42.20
N GLN A 113 -56.12 25.70 -42.36
CA GLN A 113 -56.90 26.26 -41.27
C GLN A 113 -58.39 25.98 -41.50
N GLY A 114 -59.00 25.28 -40.55
CA GLY A 114 -60.44 25.03 -40.50
C GLY A 114 -61.23 26.27 -40.08
N GLN A 115 -62.54 26.22 -40.29
CA GLN A 115 -63.46 27.34 -40.01
C GLN A 115 -63.49 27.77 -38.53
N HIS A 116 -63.24 26.84 -37.62
CA HIS A 116 -63.24 27.06 -36.17
C HIS A 116 -61.86 26.88 -35.54
N ASP A 117 -60.82 26.81 -36.37
CA ASP A 117 -59.46 26.70 -35.88
C ASP A 117 -59.01 28.07 -35.38
N ARG A 118 -58.15 28.03 -34.37
CA ARG A 118 -57.49 29.21 -33.82
C ARG A 118 -56.75 29.97 -34.91
N ILE A 119 -56.70 31.29 -34.78
CA ILE A 119 -55.95 32.13 -35.71
C ILE A 119 -54.46 31.83 -35.52
N PHE A 120 -53.81 31.43 -36.61
CA PHE A 120 -52.39 31.08 -36.63
C PHE A 120 -51.56 32.19 -35.98
N LEU A 121 -50.74 31.82 -34.98
CA LEU A 121 -49.89 32.67 -34.14
C LEU A 121 -50.62 33.64 -33.19
N LEU A 122 -51.76 34.20 -33.56
CA LEU A 122 -52.44 35.21 -32.72
C LEU A 122 -53.06 34.63 -31.45
N ASP A 123 -53.59 33.41 -31.54
CA ASP A 123 -54.22 32.71 -30.40
C ASP A 123 -53.25 31.73 -29.69
N ASP A 124 -52.01 31.63 -30.16
CA ASP A 124 -50.98 30.78 -29.58
C ASP A 124 -50.27 31.51 -28.42
N SER A 125 -49.82 30.76 -27.40
CA SER A 125 -49.04 31.36 -26.32
C SER A 125 -47.67 31.85 -26.83
N PRO A 126 -47.04 32.85 -26.19
CA PRO A 126 -45.74 33.36 -26.63
C PRO A 126 -44.67 32.28 -26.81
N GLY A 127 -44.65 31.27 -25.92
CA GLY A 127 -43.74 30.13 -26.04
C GLY A 127 -44.02 29.23 -27.24
N LYS A 128 -45.30 29.03 -27.62
CA LYS A 128 -45.67 28.27 -28.83
C LYS A 128 -45.32 29.03 -30.10
N VAL A 129 -45.55 30.35 -30.11
CA VAL A 129 -45.15 31.24 -31.21
C VAL A 129 -43.63 31.15 -31.41
N ALA A 130 -42.85 31.30 -30.34
CA ALA A 130 -41.39 31.19 -30.40
C ALA A 130 -40.93 29.82 -30.92
N ALA A 131 -41.58 28.73 -30.49
CA ALA A 131 -41.26 27.38 -30.98
C ALA A 131 -41.56 27.23 -32.48
N LYS A 132 -42.75 27.63 -32.95
CA LYS A 132 -43.13 27.57 -34.37
C LYS A 132 -42.18 28.39 -35.25
N LEU A 133 -41.82 29.60 -34.83
CA LEU A 133 -40.85 30.44 -35.54
C LEU A 133 -39.45 29.80 -35.54
N SER A 134 -39.05 29.17 -34.44
CA SER A 134 -37.76 28.48 -34.36
C SER A 134 -37.68 27.32 -35.34
N THR A 135 -38.77 26.54 -35.51
CA THR A 135 -38.83 25.47 -36.51
C THR A 135 -38.77 26.03 -37.94
N LEU A 136 -39.43 27.16 -38.21
CA LEU A 136 -39.38 27.82 -39.53
C LEU A 136 -37.98 28.35 -39.88
N VAL A 137 -37.19 28.75 -38.89
CA VAL A 137 -35.83 29.30 -39.05
C VAL A 137 -34.75 28.21 -38.83
N ASP A 138 -35.16 26.94 -38.67
CA ASP A 138 -34.26 25.80 -38.43
C ASP A 138 -33.32 25.98 -37.21
N LEU A 139 -33.84 26.59 -36.13
CA LEU A 139 -33.13 26.76 -34.85
C LEU A 139 -33.33 25.57 -33.89
N GLU A 140 -33.81 24.45 -34.41
CA GLU A 140 -34.17 23.27 -33.61
C GLU A 140 -32.95 22.59 -32.99
N SER A 141 -31.84 22.55 -33.73
CA SER A 141 -30.54 22.04 -33.26
C SER A 141 -30.04 22.80 -32.03
N THR A 142 -30.09 24.13 -32.09
CA THR A 142 -29.66 25.01 -30.99
C THR A 142 -30.56 24.84 -29.76
N THR A 143 -31.87 24.78 -29.98
CA THR A 143 -32.84 24.58 -28.90
C THR A 143 -32.64 23.22 -28.22
N THR A 144 -32.34 22.18 -29.00
CA THR A 144 -32.07 20.83 -28.49
C THR A 144 -30.77 20.79 -27.68
N ALA A 145 -29.72 21.45 -28.16
CA ALA A 145 -28.46 21.57 -27.42
C ALA A 145 -28.65 22.27 -26.07
N LEU A 146 -29.40 23.38 -26.04
CA LEU A 146 -29.69 24.10 -24.80
C LEU A 146 -30.47 23.22 -23.79
N LYS A 147 -31.46 22.46 -24.26
CA LYS A 147 -32.20 21.50 -23.42
C LYS A 147 -31.28 20.42 -22.84
N TYR A 148 -30.40 19.85 -23.66
CA TYR A 148 -29.43 18.84 -23.23
C TYR A 148 -28.47 19.38 -22.16
N ILE A 149 -27.92 20.57 -22.38
CA ILE A 149 -27.02 21.24 -21.43
C ILE A 149 -27.74 21.51 -20.11
N ALA A 150 -28.97 22.02 -20.15
CA ALA A 150 -29.77 22.28 -18.95
C ALA A 150 -30.05 20.98 -18.16
N GLN A 151 -30.34 19.88 -18.87
CA GLN A 151 -30.53 18.57 -18.24
C GLN A 151 -29.25 18.09 -17.55
N LYS A 152 -28.11 18.10 -18.26
CA LYS A 152 -26.81 17.72 -17.70
C LYS A 152 -26.45 18.55 -16.47
N LYS A 153 -26.67 19.87 -16.52
CA LYS A 153 -26.46 20.76 -15.37
C LYS A 153 -27.25 20.32 -14.14
N ARG A 154 -28.54 19.96 -14.31
CA ARG A 154 -29.39 19.49 -13.21
C ARG A 154 -28.88 18.16 -12.63
N THR A 155 -28.53 17.20 -13.49
CA THR A 155 -28.02 15.89 -13.06
C THR A 155 -26.71 16.04 -12.27
N HIS A 156 -25.75 16.82 -12.78
CA HIS A 156 -24.49 17.03 -12.08
C HIS A 156 -24.67 17.77 -10.75
N LYS A 157 -25.60 18.73 -10.68
CA LYS A 157 -25.93 19.40 -9.42
C LYS A 157 -26.48 18.43 -8.38
N ALA A 158 -27.43 17.58 -8.77
CA ALA A 158 -28.00 16.57 -7.87
C ALA A 158 -26.95 15.57 -7.38
N ASN A 159 -26.07 15.10 -8.26
CA ASN A 159 -24.98 14.20 -7.90
C ASN A 159 -23.98 14.86 -6.94
N ALA A 160 -23.69 16.15 -7.13
CA ALA A 160 -22.82 16.89 -6.23
C ALA A 160 -23.43 17.00 -4.82
N GLU A 161 -24.75 17.24 -4.73
CA GLU A 161 -25.46 17.28 -3.44
C GLU A 161 -25.49 15.89 -2.77
N SER A 162 -25.68 14.80 -3.50
CA SER A 162 -25.65 13.46 -2.92
C SER A 162 -24.26 13.04 -2.45
N LEU A 163 -23.22 13.37 -3.22
CA LEU A 163 -21.83 13.08 -2.84
C LEU A 163 -21.42 13.86 -1.58
N LYS A 164 -21.86 15.11 -1.44
CA LYS A 164 -21.62 15.88 -0.21
C LYS A 164 -22.21 15.20 1.03
N LYS A 165 -23.45 14.71 0.93
CA LYS A 165 -24.07 13.95 2.03
C LYS A 165 -23.30 12.67 2.36
N LEU A 166 -22.85 11.94 1.34
CA LEU A 166 -22.08 10.72 1.55
C LEU A 166 -20.73 11.01 2.24
N ILE A 167 -20.08 12.13 1.90
CA ILE A 167 -18.86 12.57 2.59
C ILE A 167 -19.17 12.83 4.06
N GLU A 168 -20.20 13.63 4.37
CA GLU A 168 -20.62 13.92 5.75
C GLU A 168 -20.93 12.64 6.54
N GLU A 169 -21.65 11.68 5.93
CA GLU A 169 -21.96 10.39 6.55
C GLU A 169 -20.70 9.53 6.78
N THR A 170 -19.76 9.54 5.84
CA THR A 170 -18.51 8.77 5.93
C THR A 170 -17.58 9.38 6.99
N GLU A 171 -17.46 10.71 7.05
CA GLU A 171 -16.71 11.42 8.08
C GLU A 171 -17.25 11.10 9.49
N ALA A 172 -18.58 11.09 9.65
CA ALA A 172 -19.21 10.68 10.91
C ALA A 172 -18.96 9.19 11.27
N GLN A 173 -18.81 8.31 10.28
CA GLN A 173 -18.43 6.91 10.52
C GLN A 173 -16.97 6.75 10.92
N ILE A 174 -16.07 7.53 10.30
CA ILE A 174 -14.64 7.56 10.67
C ILE A 174 -14.50 8.04 12.12
N GLU A 175 -15.23 9.08 12.52
CA GLU A 175 -15.18 9.58 13.90
C GLU A 175 -15.63 8.52 14.93
N LYS A 176 -16.64 7.71 14.60
CA LYS A 176 -17.07 6.56 15.41
C LYS A 176 -16.06 5.42 15.47
N LEU A 177 -15.07 5.38 14.58
CA LEU A 177 -14.02 4.36 14.55
C LEU A 177 -12.71 4.88 15.16
N SER A 178 -12.67 6.11 15.67
CA SER A 178 -11.49 6.73 16.29
C SER A 178 -10.91 5.92 17.46
N HIS A 179 -11.72 5.11 18.12
CA HIS A 179 -11.36 4.31 19.29
C HIS A 179 -10.79 2.93 18.93
N VAL A 180 -10.77 2.56 17.64
CA VAL A 180 -10.21 1.28 17.20
C VAL A 180 -8.70 1.24 17.45
N ASP A 181 -8.00 2.35 17.21
CA ASP A 181 -6.55 2.43 17.44
C ASP A 181 -6.20 2.27 18.93
N THR A 182 -7.02 2.83 19.83
CA THR A 182 -6.85 2.64 21.28
C THR A 182 -7.20 1.21 21.70
N ALA A 183 -8.25 0.62 21.11
CA ALA A 183 -8.65 -0.75 21.41
C ALA A 183 -7.60 -1.78 20.95
N ASP A 184 -6.87 -1.51 19.85
CA ASP A 184 -5.78 -2.36 19.39
C ASP A 184 -4.59 -2.30 20.36
N ALA A 185 -4.26 -1.12 20.88
CA ALA A 185 -3.24 -0.97 21.92
C ALA A 185 -3.62 -1.73 23.22
N ASP A 186 -4.87 -1.59 23.67
CA ASP A 186 -5.39 -2.31 24.84
C ASP A 186 -5.37 -3.84 24.61
N LEU A 187 -5.67 -4.30 23.39
CA LEU A 187 -5.65 -5.72 23.04
C LEU A 187 -4.22 -6.30 23.14
N VAL A 188 -3.22 -5.58 22.63
CA VAL A 188 -1.81 -5.97 22.74
C VAL A 188 -1.38 -6.08 24.20
N GLU A 189 -1.81 -5.15 25.05
CA GLU A 189 -1.52 -5.19 26.48
C GLU A 189 -2.16 -6.43 27.15
N ILE A 190 -3.45 -6.68 26.89
CA ILE A 190 -4.19 -7.84 27.40
C ILE A 190 -3.54 -9.16 26.95
N GLU A 191 -3.12 -9.28 25.70
CA GLU A 191 -2.43 -10.47 25.19
C GLU A 191 -1.08 -10.69 25.91
N SER A 192 -0.34 -9.61 26.16
CA SER A 192 0.93 -9.66 26.88
C SER A 192 0.74 -10.15 28.32
N GLU A 193 -0.29 -9.66 29.02
CA GLU A 193 -0.66 -10.09 30.36
C GLU A 193 -1.16 -11.54 30.37
N GLY A 194 -1.96 -11.93 29.38
CA GLY A 194 -2.39 -13.31 29.17
C GLY A 194 -1.21 -14.28 29.06
N SER A 195 -0.21 -13.93 28.24
CA SER A 195 1.02 -14.71 28.11
C SER A 195 1.82 -14.79 29.42
N HIS A 196 1.75 -13.74 30.25
CA HIS A 196 2.39 -13.73 31.57
C HIS A 196 1.69 -14.68 32.54
N ILE A 197 0.36 -14.66 32.57
CA ILE A 197 -0.46 -15.55 33.38
C ILE A 197 -0.22 -17.01 32.99
N GLU A 198 -0.15 -17.33 31.70
CA GLU A 198 0.16 -18.69 31.23
C GLU A 198 1.53 -19.18 31.71
N ARG A 199 2.56 -18.33 31.63
CA ARG A 199 3.89 -18.63 32.17
C ARG A 199 3.87 -18.88 33.67
N LEU A 200 3.12 -18.07 34.43
CA LEU A 200 2.96 -18.26 35.87
C LEU A 200 2.22 -19.57 36.20
N ARG A 201 1.16 -19.90 35.45
CA ARG A 201 0.46 -21.18 35.60
C ARG A 201 1.37 -22.36 35.31
N ALA A 202 2.17 -22.31 34.25
CA ALA A 202 3.14 -23.36 33.93
C ALA A 202 4.15 -23.56 35.07
N LYS A 203 4.70 -22.46 35.62
CA LYS A 203 5.58 -22.52 36.81
C LYS A 203 4.87 -23.13 38.01
N TRP A 204 3.64 -22.72 38.28
CA TRP A 204 2.84 -23.29 39.37
C TRP A 204 2.64 -24.80 39.21
N TYR A 205 2.28 -25.29 38.01
CA TYR A 205 2.16 -26.72 37.74
C TYR A 205 3.47 -27.48 37.97
N THR A 206 4.60 -26.93 37.53
CA THR A 206 5.91 -27.56 37.77
C THR A 206 6.23 -27.62 39.26
N LEU A 207 5.96 -26.55 40.00
CA LEU A 207 6.19 -26.48 41.44
C LEU A 207 5.28 -27.45 42.19
N ASP A 208 3.98 -27.48 41.88
CA ASP A 208 3.02 -28.42 42.47
C ASP A 208 3.44 -29.89 42.24
N SER A 209 3.86 -30.22 41.02
CA SER A 209 4.36 -31.57 40.72
C SER A 209 5.65 -31.91 41.48
N THR A 210 6.52 -30.92 41.70
CA THR A 210 7.76 -31.09 42.45
C THR A 210 7.48 -31.26 43.93
N ILE A 211 6.54 -30.50 44.49
CA ILE A 211 6.08 -30.64 45.87
C ILE A 211 5.46 -32.03 46.08
N LYS A 212 4.59 -32.48 45.17
CA LYS A 212 4.00 -33.83 45.23
C LYS A 212 5.08 -34.92 45.22
N LYS A 213 6.07 -34.80 44.32
CA LYS A 213 7.22 -35.72 44.29
C LYS A 213 8.05 -35.68 45.57
N ALA A 214 8.29 -34.49 46.14
CA ALA A 214 9.03 -34.34 47.38
C ALA A 214 8.28 -34.93 48.59
N VAL A 215 6.96 -34.75 48.65
CA VAL A 215 6.10 -35.38 49.66
C VAL A 215 6.13 -36.90 49.52
N GLN A 216 6.00 -37.41 48.30
CA GLN A 216 6.06 -38.85 48.04
C GLN A 216 7.44 -39.43 48.39
N ALA A 217 8.53 -38.78 48.00
CA ALA A 217 9.88 -39.19 48.35
C ALA A 217 10.11 -39.16 49.87
N ASN A 218 9.57 -38.17 50.58
CA ASN A 218 9.62 -38.14 52.05
C ASN A 218 8.82 -39.28 52.69
N LEU A 219 7.69 -39.66 52.10
CA LEU A 219 6.90 -40.80 52.56
C LEU A 219 7.66 -42.11 52.35
N GLU A 220 8.22 -42.32 51.15
CA GLU A 220 9.06 -43.47 50.82
C GLU A 220 10.32 -43.53 51.71
N LEU A 221 10.93 -42.39 52.02
CA LEU A 221 12.06 -42.30 52.97
C LEU A 221 11.66 -42.67 54.41
N SER A 222 10.42 -42.37 54.82
CA SER A 222 9.91 -42.75 56.14
C SER A 222 9.58 -44.25 56.25
N GLU A 223 9.37 -44.93 55.13
CA GLU A 223 9.11 -46.37 55.06
C GLU A 223 10.40 -47.22 54.95
N ILE A 224 11.55 -46.60 54.68
CA ILE A 224 12.86 -47.28 54.68
C ILE A 224 13.35 -47.44 56.13
N PRO A 225 13.54 -48.67 56.64
CA PRO A 225 14.11 -48.88 57.96
C PRO A 225 15.60 -48.50 57.97
N ASP A 226 15.94 -47.55 58.85
CA ASP A 226 17.26 -47.21 59.36
C ASP A 226 18.43 -47.13 58.34
N THR A 227 18.79 -45.90 57.99
CA THR A 227 19.90 -45.53 57.08
C THR A 227 21.30 -46.03 57.50
N SER A 228 21.42 -46.70 58.65
CA SER A 228 22.64 -47.36 59.13
C SER A 228 23.11 -48.51 58.22
N ALA A 229 22.21 -49.16 57.47
CA ALA A 229 22.56 -50.28 56.58
C ALA A 229 23.25 -49.87 55.26
N LEU A 230 23.28 -48.59 54.89
CA LEU A 230 23.83 -48.09 53.61
C LEU A 230 25.26 -47.51 53.71
N GLU A 231 25.78 -47.32 54.93
CA GLU A 231 27.18 -46.91 55.19
C GLU A 231 28.23 -47.82 54.50
N PRO A 232 28.10 -49.16 54.53
CA PRO A 232 29.05 -50.05 53.85
C PRO A 232 29.04 -49.87 52.32
N ALA A 233 27.87 -49.65 51.73
CA ALA A 233 27.72 -49.46 50.29
C ALA A 233 28.36 -48.14 49.81
N ARG A 234 28.19 -47.04 50.56
CA ARG A 234 28.86 -45.76 50.28
C ARG A 234 30.38 -45.83 50.39
N LYS A 235 30.91 -46.60 51.35
CA LYS A 235 32.36 -46.83 51.46
C LYS A 235 32.90 -47.61 50.25
N LEU A 236 32.13 -48.59 49.77
CA LEU A 236 32.49 -49.38 48.60
C LEU A 236 32.49 -48.56 47.30
N GLU A 237 31.49 -47.69 47.13
CA GLU A 237 31.42 -46.77 45.98
C GLU A 237 32.60 -45.79 45.95
N LYS A 238 32.92 -45.16 47.09
CA LYS A 238 34.09 -44.27 47.20
C LYS A 238 35.39 -45.00 46.90
N ALA A 239 35.55 -46.22 47.42
CA ALA A 239 36.72 -47.07 47.16
C ALA A 239 36.82 -47.46 45.67
N TRP A 240 35.69 -47.67 44.99
CA TRP A 240 35.66 -47.98 43.57
C TRP A 240 36.10 -46.80 42.71
N VAL A 241 35.61 -45.59 43.01
CA VAL A 241 36.05 -44.35 42.35
C VAL A 241 37.56 -44.12 42.54
N THR A 242 38.08 -44.32 43.76
CA THR A 242 39.53 -44.18 44.01
C THR A 242 40.35 -45.22 43.24
N LEU A 243 39.84 -46.44 43.10
CA LEU A 243 40.50 -47.50 42.35
C LEU A 243 40.55 -47.17 40.85
N GLU A 244 39.50 -46.54 40.33
CA GLU A 244 39.44 -46.12 38.93
C GLU A 244 40.38 -44.94 38.63
N GLU A 245 40.48 -43.96 39.52
CA GLU A 245 41.47 -42.88 39.47
C GLU A 245 42.90 -43.42 39.50
N LEU A 246 43.23 -44.32 40.43
CA LEU A 246 44.55 -44.96 40.51
C LEU A 246 44.89 -45.77 39.26
N LYS A 247 43.89 -46.38 38.61
CA LYS A 247 44.07 -47.12 37.35
C LYS A 247 44.39 -46.18 36.19
N SER A 248 43.74 -45.01 36.15
CA SER A 248 44.05 -43.90 35.24
C SER A 248 45.49 -43.41 35.46
N ASP A 249 45.86 -43.11 36.71
CA ASP A 249 47.19 -42.59 37.06
C ASP A 249 48.30 -43.58 36.70
N ARG A 250 48.05 -44.88 36.91
CA ARG A 250 48.98 -45.94 36.48
C ARG A 250 49.25 -45.91 34.98
N GLN A 251 48.23 -45.65 34.15
CA GLN A 251 48.41 -45.56 32.70
C GLN A 251 49.24 -44.33 32.32
N VAL A 252 49.02 -43.19 32.99
CA VAL A 252 49.81 -41.98 32.77
C VAL A 252 51.26 -42.21 33.18
N LEU A 253 51.51 -42.77 34.36
CA LEU A 253 52.85 -43.12 34.83
C LEU A 253 53.57 -44.06 33.86
N TYR A 254 52.88 -45.08 33.35
CA TYR A 254 53.45 -46.01 32.36
C TYR A 254 53.89 -45.29 31.07
N ARG A 255 53.06 -44.37 30.54
CA ARG A 255 53.44 -43.53 29.39
C ARG A 255 54.65 -42.64 29.70
N THR A 256 54.73 -42.13 30.93
CA THR A 256 55.81 -41.24 31.36
C THR A 256 57.13 -42.02 31.51
N ILE A 257 57.09 -43.25 32.04
CA ILE A 257 58.25 -44.15 32.09
C ILE A 257 58.74 -44.46 30.69
N CYS A 258 57.87 -44.87 29.76
CA CYS A 258 58.26 -45.10 28.36
C CYS A 258 58.92 -43.87 27.72
N ARG A 259 58.47 -42.65 28.09
CA ARG A 259 59.07 -41.40 27.60
C ARG A 259 60.44 -41.12 28.22
N ILE A 260 60.64 -41.44 29.50
CA ILE A 260 61.95 -41.34 30.16
C ILE A 260 62.93 -42.33 29.52
N GLU A 261 62.51 -43.57 29.27
CA GLU A 261 63.35 -44.59 28.61
C GLU A 261 63.74 -44.16 27.18
N GLN A 262 62.81 -43.58 26.41
CA GLN A 262 63.13 -42.99 25.09
C GLN A 262 64.16 -41.84 25.19
N LEU A 263 63.99 -40.93 26.15
CA LEU A 263 64.89 -39.78 26.34
C LEU A 263 66.27 -40.20 26.87
N GLN A 264 66.36 -41.29 27.64
CA GLN A 264 67.65 -41.84 28.08
C GLN A 264 68.44 -42.50 26.93
N GLY A 265 67.77 -42.92 25.85
CA GLY A 265 68.43 -43.43 24.64
C GLY A 265 69.11 -42.36 23.77
N GLU A 266 68.69 -41.08 23.88
CA GLU A 266 69.16 -39.98 23.01
C GLU A 266 70.28 -39.11 23.61
N VAL A 267 70.65 -39.29 24.88
CA VAL A 267 71.63 -38.41 25.57
C VAL A 267 72.96 -39.12 25.88
N GLN A 268 73.88 -39.12 24.91
CA GLN A 268 75.33 -39.24 25.17
C GLN A 268 75.94 -37.82 25.23
N PHE A 269 76.10 -37.25 26.42
CA PHE A 269 76.68 -35.91 26.62
C PHE A 269 77.92 -35.97 27.53
N ASP A 270 79.09 -35.57 27.01
CA ASP A 270 80.39 -35.56 27.72
C ASP A 270 80.62 -34.23 28.49
N PRO A 271 80.57 -34.22 29.85
CA PRO A 271 80.61 -32.99 30.67
C PRO A 271 82.03 -32.41 30.91
N SER A 272 83.08 -33.02 30.37
CA SER A 272 84.48 -32.68 30.68
C SER A 272 84.90 -31.24 30.29
N LYS A 273 84.27 -30.64 29.29
CA LYS A 273 84.59 -29.27 28.82
C LYS A 273 84.03 -28.16 29.72
N LEU A 274 82.89 -28.39 30.38
CA LEU A 274 82.24 -27.40 31.25
C LEU A 274 82.97 -27.23 32.60
N LEU A 275 83.45 -28.35 33.17
CA LEU A 275 84.24 -28.37 34.41
C LEU A 275 85.55 -27.56 34.33
N LYS A 276 86.25 -27.59 33.18
CA LYS A 276 87.47 -26.81 32.97
C LYS A 276 87.21 -25.30 32.99
N ARG A 277 86.06 -24.85 32.49
CA ARG A 277 85.70 -23.43 32.42
C ARG A 277 85.27 -22.89 33.78
N ALA A 278 84.54 -23.69 34.56
CA ALA A 278 84.14 -23.37 35.93
C ALA A 278 85.35 -23.21 36.87
N ASN A 279 86.31 -24.14 36.84
CA ASN A 279 87.52 -24.06 37.67
C ASN A 279 88.41 -22.84 37.35
N ARG A 280 88.38 -22.34 36.11
CA ARG A 280 89.12 -21.13 35.72
C ARG A 280 88.50 -19.86 36.32
N LEU A 281 87.17 -19.80 36.43
CA LEU A 281 86.45 -18.67 37.02
C LEU A 281 86.64 -18.60 38.55
N LEU A 282 86.61 -19.74 39.24
CA LEU A 282 86.91 -19.83 40.67
C LEU A 282 88.31 -19.29 41.01
N LYS A 283 89.35 -19.70 40.26
CA LYS A 283 90.71 -19.17 40.44
C LYS A 283 90.83 -17.66 40.23
N MET A 284 89.99 -17.05 39.38
CA MET A 284 89.98 -15.60 39.19
C MET A 284 89.29 -14.87 40.35
N GLN A 285 88.27 -15.48 40.95
CA GLN A 285 87.58 -14.94 42.13
C GLN A 285 88.50 -14.93 43.35
N ASP A 286 89.24 -16.02 43.60
CA ASP A 286 90.19 -16.12 44.72
C ASP A 286 91.32 -15.08 44.60
N LYS A 287 91.85 -14.87 43.39
CA LYS A 287 92.86 -13.82 43.12
C LYS A 287 92.34 -12.42 43.42
N ARG A 288 91.08 -12.12 43.10
CA ARG A 288 90.47 -10.82 43.39
C ARG A 288 90.29 -10.61 44.90
N LEU A 289 89.92 -11.65 45.64
CA LEU A 289 89.79 -11.59 47.10
C LEU A 289 91.14 -11.34 47.78
N GLY A 290 92.21 -12.03 47.33
CA GLY A 290 93.57 -11.79 47.82
C GLY A 290 94.09 -10.37 47.58
N LEU A 291 93.83 -9.81 46.40
CA LEU A 291 94.19 -8.42 46.08
C LEU A 291 93.46 -7.39 46.97
N SER A 292 92.20 -7.65 47.32
CA SER A 292 91.43 -6.78 48.22
C SER A 292 92.01 -6.72 49.63
N ILE A 293 92.51 -7.86 50.14
CA ILE A 293 93.12 -7.94 51.49
C ILE A 293 94.48 -7.21 51.49
N ALA A 294 95.27 -7.35 50.43
CA ALA A 294 96.56 -6.67 50.31
C ALA A 294 96.43 -5.14 50.28
N VAL A 295 95.41 -4.60 49.60
CA VAL A 295 95.13 -3.15 49.59
C VAL A 295 94.68 -2.64 50.95
N GLY A 296 93.90 -3.45 51.70
CA GLY A 296 93.52 -3.12 53.08
C GLY A 296 94.74 -3.01 54.03
N ASN A 297 95.69 -3.93 53.92
CA ASN A 297 96.91 -3.92 54.72
C ASN A 297 97.85 -2.76 54.34
N ALA A 298 97.91 -2.35 53.07
CA ALA A 298 98.69 -1.18 52.67
C ALA A 298 98.20 0.11 53.35
N GLY A 299 96.88 0.25 53.54
CA GLY A 299 96.29 1.38 54.25
C GLY A 299 96.61 1.41 55.75
N SER A 300 96.71 0.24 56.41
CA SER A 300 97.11 0.20 57.83
C SER A 300 98.58 0.54 58.02
N PHE A 301 99.46 0.14 57.09
CA PHE A 301 100.89 0.50 57.16
C PHE A 301 101.14 1.99 56.89
N GLU A 302 100.34 2.67 56.06
CA GLU A 302 100.45 4.13 55.88
C GLU A 302 100.16 4.92 57.16
N LEU A 303 99.22 4.43 57.99
CA LEU A 303 98.93 5.02 59.30
C LEU A 303 100.07 4.80 60.31
N GLU A 304 100.62 3.58 60.39
CA GLU A 304 101.78 3.28 61.26
C GLU A 304 103.02 4.09 60.86
N VAL A 305 103.26 4.29 59.56
CA VAL A 305 104.40 5.11 59.09
C VAL A 305 104.21 6.59 59.41
N ALA A 306 102.97 7.09 59.46
CA ALA A 306 102.70 8.46 59.88
C ALA A 306 103.00 8.68 61.37
N GLU A 307 102.58 7.75 62.24
CA GLU A 307 102.88 7.81 63.68
C GLU A 307 104.39 7.74 63.96
N LEU A 308 105.11 6.84 63.29
CA LEU A 308 106.57 6.73 63.45
C LEU A 308 107.33 7.97 62.95
N LYS A 309 106.81 8.68 61.94
CA LYS A 309 107.40 9.95 61.49
C LYS A 309 107.20 11.09 62.49
N ASP A 310 106.05 11.13 63.15
CA ASP A 310 105.80 12.10 64.22
C ASP A 310 106.70 11.83 65.44
N GLU A 311 106.94 10.55 65.77
CA GLU A 311 107.93 10.16 66.79
C GLU A 311 109.37 10.51 66.38
N GLU A 312 109.75 10.31 65.12
CA GLU A 312 111.08 10.70 64.61
C GLU A 312 111.28 12.22 64.68
N ALA A 313 110.27 13.01 64.32
CA ALA A 313 110.31 14.47 64.42
C ALA A 313 110.45 14.94 65.88
N ALA A 314 109.76 14.29 66.83
CA ALA A 314 109.90 14.57 68.26
C ALA A 314 111.31 14.22 68.78
N LEU A 315 111.89 13.11 68.32
CA LEU A 315 113.26 12.69 68.66
C LEU A 315 114.32 13.61 68.05
N GLN A 316 114.12 14.10 66.82
CA GLN A 316 115.00 15.08 66.19
C GLN A 316 114.95 16.45 66.90
N ALA A 317 113.76 16.94 67.26
CA ALA A 317 113.64 18.18 68.05
C ALA A 317 114.36 18.06 69.41
N ARG A 318 114.22 16.91 70.09
CA ARG A 318 114.91 16.64 71.36
C ARG A 318 116.42 16.52 71.21
N LYS A 319 116.88 15.98 70.08
CA LYS A 319 118.31 15.94 69.72
C LYS A 319 118.84 17.35 69.46
N ASP A 320 118.14 18.19 68.70
CA ASP A 320 118.57 19.56 68.41
C ASP A 320 118.61 20.43 69.69
N GLU A 321 117.69 20.21 70.63
CA GLU A 321 117.66 20.86 71.94
C GLU A 321 118.85 20.43 72.84
N LEU A 322 119.22 19.15 72.78
CA LEU A 322 120.40 18.61 73.47
C LEU A 322 121.73 19.05 72.84
N LEU A 323 121.74 19.33 71.54
CA LEU A 323 122.96 19.62 70.79
C LEU A 323 123.26 21.11 70.61
N LYS A 324 122.34 22.05 70.90
CA LYS A 324 122.57 23.52 70.88
C LYS A 324 123.40 24.02 69.68
N GLY A 325 123.27 23.38 68.52
CA GLY A 325 124.02 23.72 67.30
C GLY A 325 125.51 23.37 67.29
N GLU A 326 126.02 22.53 68.20
CA GLU A 326 127.42 22.06 68.19
C GLU A 326 127.51 20.53 68.15
N CYS A 327 128.20 19.99 67.15
CA CYS A 327 128.43 18.55 67.03
C CYS A 327 129.45 18.05 68.09
N PRO A 328 129.08 17.09 68.97
CA PRO A 328 129.90 16.62 70.09
C PRO A 328 131.09 15.72 69.67
N LEU A 329 131.33 15.54 68.37
CA LEU A 329 132.47 14.80 67.82
C LEU A 329 133.45 15.67 66.99
N CYS A 330 133.11 16.89 66.56
CA CYS A 330 134.01 17.69 65.69
C CYS A 330 133.94 19.23 65.76
N GLY A 331 133.08 19.85 66.58
CA GLY A 331 133.22 21.27 66.94
C GLY A 331 133.15 22.33 65.81
N ARG A 332 132.37 22.09 64.75
CA ARG A 332 131.88 23.19 63.88
C ARG A 332 130.43 23.52 64.24
N VAL A 333 130.15 24.82 64.24
CA VAL A 333 128.81 25.43 64.21
C VAL A 333 128.08 25.01 62.94
#